data_AF-A0A947LE02-F1
#
_entry.id   AF-A0A947LE02-F1
#
_cell.length_a   1.000
_cell.length_b   1.000
_cell.length_c   1.000
_cell.angle_alpha   90.00
_cell.angle_beta   90.00
_cell.angle_gamma   90.00
#
_symmetry.space_group_name_H-M   'P 1'
#
loop_
_entity.id
_entity.type
_entity.pdbx_description
1 polymer ?
#
loop_
_entity_poly.entity_id
_entity_poly.type
_entity_poly.pdbx_seq_one_letter_code
_entity_poly.pdbx_strand_id
1 'polypeptide(L)'
;MNHPTEEEYIAHCRELRPNSIEGYIKLKLVHAANASLIVPDLLAAELGGMKWFQPKFFYGCQLSFMDGFAAADVGIELCSGSLVQVTLISGGLVASLSDSSQVFRCLISGSENLVQAADGTCSLGADGDLLLNLFHHTTNEAVDAIHASGYFRGSRWNVQGTRELTNVGYAYFTSLPKITSEQDLAKIAMASSGRIGLLRTNAESEREAIAIQVYRQSTLDRTATLPITVPSSLVASQHVYRHAPTGGAVYYEICNPDIYRVGLLPGKVAPFNDGTLDVPSADRKRFEYVVLGDADTPDGLVAPFDEEETQSLFHIEACGQRAFLDVWQSQANSDQVSWRTPDLVQFMDDKAASNVPASNRTEPGGMRGPS
;
A
#
# COMPACT_ATOMS: atom_id res chain seq x y z
N MET A 1 27.66 -24.52 -21.34
CA MET A 1 26.31 -24.28 -21.88
C MET A 1 26.21 -22.78 -22.08
N ASN A 2 25.71 -22.31 -23.23
CA ASN A 2 25.47 -20.87 -23.38
C ASN A 2 24.28 -20.50 -22.50
N HIS A 3 24.43 -19.48 -21.66
CA HIS A 3 23.31 -18.91 -20.93
C HIS A 3 22.38 -18.19 -21.91
N PRO A 4 21.05 -18.26 -21.73
CA PRO A 4 20.12 -17.53 -22.59
C PRO A 4 20.35 -16.03 -22.43
N THR A 5 20.17 -15.29 -23.52
CA THR A 5 20.05 -13.84 -23.51
C THR A 5 18.71 -13.40 -22.90
N GLU A 6 18.57 -12.12 -22.60
CA GLU A 6 17.33 -11.52 -22.11
C GLU A 6 16.15 -11.75 -23.06
N GLU A 7 16.37 -11.54 -24.36
CA GLU A 7 15.36 -11.74 -25.41
C GLU A 7 14.93 -13.21 -25.51
N GLU A 8 15.88 -14.14 -25.46
CA GLU A 8 15.60 -15.59 -25.48
C GLU A 8 14.81 -16.03 -24.24
N TYR A 9 15.13 -15.48 -23.07
CA TYR A 9 14.40 -15.76 -21.84
C TYR A 9 12.96 -15.24 -21.91
N ILE A 10 12.75 -14.00 -22.35
CA ILE A 10 11.42 -13.43 -22.54
C ILE A 10 10.61 -14.21 -23.58
N ALA A 11 11.23 -14.61 -24.69
CA ALA A 11 10.59 -15.46 -25.69
C ALA A 11 10.16 -16.81 -25.08
N HIS A 12 11.03 -17.45 -24.30
CA HIS A 12 10.71 -18.69 -23.60
C HIS A 12 9.55 -18.52 -22.60
N CYS A 13 9.52 -17.43 -21.83
CA CYS A 13 8.39 -17.14 -20.94
C CYS A 13 7.06 -17.02 -21.69
N ARG A 14 7.07 -16.39 -22.88
CA ARG A 14 5.87 -16.29 -23.75
C ARG A 14 5.45 -17.65 -24.31
N GLU A 15 6.40 -18.52 -24.67
CA GLU A 15 6.08 -19.88 -25.11
C GLU A 15 5.39 -20.69 -24.01
N LEU A 16 5.87 -20.58 -22.77
CA LEU A 16 5.25 -21.24 -21.61
C LEU A 16 3.89 -20.64 -21.24
N ARG A 17 3.67 -19.37 -21.55
CA ARG A 17 2.50 -18.59 -21.15
C ARG A 17 1.97 -17.77 -22.34
N PRO A 18 1.37 -18.43 -23.36
CA PRO A 18 1.06 -17.80 -24.65
C PRO A 18 0.04 -16.66 -24.56
N ASN A 19 -0.76 -16.63 -23.49
CA ASN A 19 -1.74 -15.57 -23.21
C ASN A 19 -1.16 -14.43 -22.36
N SER A 20 0.17 -14.33 -22.22
CA SER A 20 0.79 -13.22 -21.49
C SER A 20 0.63 -11.90 -22.24
N ILE A 21 0.35 -10.84 -21.50
CA ILE A 21 0.33 -9.47 -22.00
C ILE A 21 1.52 -8.69 -21.44
N GLU A 22 1.93 -7.63 -22.13
CA GLU A 22 2.90 -6.68 -21.59
C GLU A 22 2.22 -5.72 -20.61
N GLY A 23 2.96 -5.32 -19.59
CA GLY A 23 2.50 -4.36 -18.61
C GLY A 23 3.66 -3.78 -17.80
N TYR A 24 3.28 -3.15 -16.70
CA TYR A 24 4.19 -2.55 -15.74
C TYR A 24 3.85 -3.07 -14.35
N ILE A 25 4.87 -3.23 -13.52
CA ILE A 25 4.72 -3.56 -12.11
C ILE A 25 5.58 -2.61 -11.28
N LYS A 26 4.97 -2.02 -10.25
CA LYS A 26 5.65 -1.24 -9.21
C LYS A 26 5.94 -2.15 -8.03
N LEU A 27 7.18 -2.17 -7.58
CA LEU A 27 7.66 -3.10 -6.55
C LEU A 27 8.62 -2.40 -5.59
N LYS A 28 8.72 -2.93 -4.37
CA LYS A 28 9.78 -2.57 -3.40
C LYS A 28 10.58 -3.81 -3.04
N LEU A 29 11.90 -3.64 -2.92
CA LEU A 29 12.73 -4.59 -2.19
C LEU A 29 12.70 -4.21 -0.71
N VAL A 30 12.37 -5.17 0.15
CA VAL A 30 12.32 -4.96 1.59
C VAL A 30 13.07 -6.04 2.37
N HIS A 31 13.56 -5.68 3.56
CA HIS A 31 14.37 -6.51 4.43
C HIS A 31 13.86 -6.53 5.87
N ALA A 32 13.84 -7.71 6.47
CA ALA A 32 13.67 -7.94 7.90
C ALA A 32 14.82 -8.84 8.38
N ALA A 33 14.99 -8.99 9.69
CA ALA A 33 16.17 -9.65 10.29
C ALA A 33 16.55 -11.01 9.65
N ASN A 34 15.57 -11.78 9.18
CA ASN A 34 15.78 -13.10 8.57
C ASN A 34 15.09 -13.27 7.21
N ALA A 35 14.71 -12.18 6.54
CA ALA A 35 13.96 -12.26 5.30
C ALA A 35 14.25 -11.07 4.39
N SER A 36 14.34 -11.34 3.09
CA SER A 36 14.22 -10.34 2.04
C SER A 36 13.00 -10.69 1.19
N LEU A 37 12.26 -9.69 0.74
CA LEU A 37 11.05 -9.89 -0.04
C LEU A 37 10.92 -8.81 -1.12
N ILE A 38 10.36 -9.18 -2.25
CA ILE A 38 9.84 -8.22 -3.23
C ILE A 38 8.35 -8.04 -2.92
N VAL A 39 7.96 -6.83 -2.55
CA VAL A 39 6.57 -6.47 -2.26
C VAL A 39 5.97 -5.79 -3.50
N PRO A 40 4.91 -6.35 -4.10
CA PRO A 40 4.21 -5.70 -5.18
C PRO A 40 3.29 -4.61 -4.66
N ASP A 41 3.50 -3.39 -5.15
CA ASP A 41 2.64 -2.25 -4.84
C ASP A 41 1.46 -2.18 -5.82
N LEU A 42 1.74 -2.37 -7.11
CA LEU A 42 0.78 -2.06 -8.18
C LEU A 42 1.13 -2.78 -9.48
N LEU A 43 0.11 -3.18 -10.23
CA LEU A 43 0.23 -3.64 -11.61
C LEU A 43 -0.50 -2.70 -12.56
N ALA A 44 -0.02 -2.57 -13.80
CA ALA A 44 -0.71 -1.83 -14.84
C ALA A 44 -0.51 -2.47 -16.21
N ALA A 45 -1.51 -2.37 -17.08
CA ALA A 45 -1.46 -2.91 -18.44
C ALA A 45 -2.35 -2.11 -19.41
N GLU A 46 -1.96 -2.11 -20.68
CA GLU A 46 -2.73 -1.49 -21.76
C GLU A 46 -3.84 -2.44 -22.22
N LEU A 47 -5.09 -2.13 -21.86
CA LEU A 47 -6.26 -3.00 -22.07
C LEU A 47 -7.47 -2.17 -22.54
N GLY A 48 -7.35 -1.59 -23.74
CA GLY A 48 -8.34 -0.63 -24.25
C GLY A 48 -8.29 0.69 -23.49
N GLY A 49 -7.07 1.13 -23.17
CA GLY A 49 -6.75 2.15 -22.18
C GLY A 49 -5.89 1.56 -21.06
N MET A 50 -4.99 2.37 -20.50
CA MET A 50 -4.12 1.95 -19.41
C MET A 50 -4.92 1.73 -18.11
N LYS A 51 -4.95 0.47 -17.67
CA LYS A 51 -5.63 0.00 -16.45
C LYS A 51 -4.61 -0.32 -15.38
N TRP A 52 -5.01 -0.21 -14.12
CA TRP A 52 -4.20 -0.70 -13.01
C TRP A 52 -4.97 -1.69 -12.14
N PHE A 53 -4.20 -2.50 -11.41
CA PHE A 53 -4.67 -3.57 -10.55
C PHE A 53 -3.93 -3.52 -9.23
N GLN A 54 -4.68 -3.65 -8.15
CA GLN A 54 -4.18 -3.70 -6.80
C GLN A 54 -3.88 -5.16 -6.41
N PRO A 55 -2.62 -5.48 -6.08
CA PRO A 55 -2.30 -6.74 -5.40
C PRO A 55 -3.07 -6.85 -4.08
N LYS A 56 -3.62 -8.04 -3.82
CA LYS A 56 -4.23 -8.41 -2.54
C LYS A 56 -3.39 -9.45 -1.82
N PHE A 57 -3.08 -10.55 -2.49
CA PHE A 57 -2.18 -11.59 -1.97
C PHE A 57 -1.01 -11.81 -2.92
N PHE A 58 0.13 -12.23 -2.39
CA PHE A 58 1.28 -12.59 -3.21
C PHE A 58 2.16 -13.63 -2.52
N TYR A 59 2.94 -14.34 -3.33
CA TYR A 59 3.89 -15.35 -2.86
C TYR A 59 5.33 -14.81 -2.90
N GLY A 60 6.23 -15.49 -2.19
CA GLY A 60 7.66 -15.27 -2.39
C GLY A 60 8.03 -15.47 -3.86
N CYS A 61 8.81 -14.55 -4.41
CA CYS A 61 9.21 -14.62 -5.81
C CYS A 61 10.25 -15.72 -6.05
N GLN A 62 10.20 -16.33 -7.23
CA GLN A 62 11.30 -17.14 -7.73
C GLN A 62 12.30 -16.23 -8.43
N LEU A 63 13.54 -16.19 -7.93
CA LEU A 63 14.63 -15.40 -8.50
C LEU A 63 15.53 -16.28 -9.37
N SER A 64 15.86 -15.80 -10.56
CA SER A 64 16.81 -16.45 -11.47
C SER A 64 17.93 -15.47 -11.83
N PHE A 65 19.17 -15.86 -11.57
CA PHE A 65 20.35 -15.05 -11.89
C PHE A 65 21.11 -15.70 -13.04
N MET A 66 21.23 -14.98 -14.16
CA MET A 66 21.88 -15.44 -15.39
C MET A 66 23.06 -14.53 -15.73
N ASP A 67 23.88 -14.96 -16.69
CA ASP A 67 24.98 -14.13 -17.17
C ASP A 67 24.42 -12.87 -17.85
N GLY A 68 24.56 -11.72 -17.17
CA GLY A 68 24.20 -10.41 -17.70
C GLY A 68 22.84 -9.86 -17.29
N PHE A 69 21.96 -10.67 -16.68
CA PHE A 69 20.67 -10.17 -16.17
C PHE A 69 20.11 -11.07 -15.04
N ALA A 70 19.15 -10.51 -14.31
CA ALA A 70 18.36 -11.21 -13.30
C ALA A 70 16.89 -11.19 -13.69
N ALA A 71 16.15 -12.22 -13.29
CA ALA A 71 14.71 -12.35 -13.52
C ALA A 71 13.99 -12.68 -12.21
N ALA A 72 12.73 -12.26 -12.12
CA ALA A 72 11.84 -12.62 -11.03
C ALA A 72 10.46 -13.03 -11.57
N ASP A 73 9.96 -14.13 -11.04
CA ASP A 73 8.61 -14.63 -11.25
C ASP A 73 7.83 -14.52 -9.93
N VAL A 74 6.69 -13.85 -9.95
CA VAL A 74 5.82 -13.68 -8.77
C VAL A 74 4.38 -14.02 -9.09
N GLY A 75 3.76 -14.85 -8.24
CA GLY A 75 2.33 -15.11 -8.27
C GLY A 75 1.60 -14.09 -7.40
N ILE A 76 0.58 -13.44 -7.95
CA ILE A 76 -0.17 -12.36 -7.30
C ILE A 76 -1.67 -12.61 -7.49
N GLU A 77 -2.43 -12.61 -6.40
CA GLU A 77 -3.88 -12.51 -6.44
C GLU A 77 -4.28 -11.04 -6.35
N LEU A 78 -5.09 -10.58 -7.30
CA LEU A 78 -5.61 -9.21 -7.36
C LEU A 78 -6.79 -9.02 -6.40
N CYS A 79 -7.14 -7.77 -6.09
CA CYS A 79 -8.33 -7.46 -5.28
C CYS A 79 -9.65 -8.04 -5.83
N SER A 80 -9.71 -8.27 -7.14
CA SER A 80 -10.83 -8.95 -7.81
C SER A 80 -10.91 -10.47 -7.57
N GLY A 81 -9.88 -11.07 -6.97
CA GLY A 81 -9.72 -12.52 -6.79
C GLY A 81 -9.04 -13.24 -7.96
N SER A 82 -8.69 -12.52 -9.04
CA SER A 82 -7.94 -13.11 -10.15
C SER A 82 -6.49 -13.38 -9.76
N LEU A 83 -6.02 -14.61 -9.97
CA LEU A 83 -4.61 -14.97 -9.86
C LEU A 83 -3.88 -14.66 -11.17
N VAL A 84 -2.77 -13.94 -11.06
CA VAL A 84 -1.86 -13.65 -12.16
C VAL A 84 -0.44 -14.07 -11.81
N GLN A 85 0.32 -14.48 -12.81
CA GLN A 85 1.74 -14.71 -12.74
C GLN A 85 2.45 -13.61 -13.51
N VAL A 86 3.42 -12.96 -12.85
CA VAL A 86 4.14 -11.81 -13.36
C VAL A 86 5.63 -12.14 -13.47
N THR A 87 6.19 -11.91 -14.65
CA THR A 87 7.63 -12.05 -14.90
C THR A 87 8.24 -10.69 -15.20
N LEU A 88 9.31 -10.35 -14.49
CA LEU A 88 10.13 -9.18 -14.77
C LEU A 88 11.61 -9.56 -14.81
N ILE A 89 12.40 -8.66 -15.37
CA ILE A 89 13.83 -8.82 -15.57
C ILE A 89 14.55 -7.51 -15.26
N SER A 90 15.81 -7.56 -14.85
CA SER A 90 16.57 -6.37 -14.43
C SER A 90 16.71 -5.33 -15.55
N GLY A 91 16.88 -5.77 -16.81
CA GLY A 91 16.88 -4.93 -18.00
C GLY A 91 15.55 -4.23 -18.30
N GLY A 92 14.46 -4.68 -17.68
CA GLY A 92 13.12 -4.10 -17.79
C GLY A 92 12.87 -2.89 -16.90
N LEU A 93 13.86 -2.40 -16.13
CA LEU A 93 13.70 -1.23 -15.25
C LEU A 93 13.28 0.01 -16.05
N VAL A 94 12.14 0.58 -15.68
CA VAL A 94 11.59 1.81 -16.28
C VAL A 94 11.99 3.03 -15.47
N ALA A 95 11.79 2.98 -14.15
CA ALA A 95 12.05 4.10 -13.26
C ALA A 95 12.36 3.63 -11.85
N SER A 96 13.22 4.39 -11.17
CA SER A 96 13.38 4.32 -9.72
C SER A 96 12.72 5.55 -9.11
N LEU A 97 11.68 5.31 -8.31
CA LEU A 97 10.80 6.34 -7.81
C LEU A 97 11.27 6.88 -6.47
N SER A 98 10.75 8.04 -6.11
CA SER A 98 11.18 8.77 -4.92
C SER A 98 10.76 8.13 -3.58
N ASP A 99 9.88 7.12 -3.61
CA ASP A 99 9.48 6.29 -2.45
C ASP A 99 10.29 4.98 -2.34
N SER A 100 11.47 4.93 -2.98
CA SER A 100 12.35 3.76 -3.09
C SER A 100 11.74 2.53 -3.77
N SER A 101 10.59 2.69 -4.41
CA SER A 101 10.07 1.67 -5.32
C SER A 101 10.68 1.77 -6.70
N GLN A 102 10.49 0.72 -7.48
CA GLN A 102 10.90 0.67 -8.88
C GLN A 102 9.75 0.17 -9.73
N VAL A 103 9.64 0.75 -10.93
CA VAL A 103 8.70 0.33 -11.96
C VAL A 103 9.48 -0.48 -13.00
N PHE A 104 8.98 -1.67 -13.30
CA PHE A 104 9.53 -2.55 -14.32
C PHE A 104 8.51 -2.79 -15.42
N ARG A 105 8.98 -2.94 -16.66
CA ARG A 105 8.23 -3.66 -17.69
C ARG A 105 8.16 -5.12 -17.29
N CYS A 106 7.00 -5.72 -17.48
CA CYS A 106 6.76 -7.11 -17.10
C CYS A 106 5.83 -7.82 -18.09
N LEU A 107 5.87 -9.14 -18.06
CA LEU A 107 4.84 -10.00 -18.65
C LEU A 107 3.84 -10.38 -17.58
N ILE A 108 2.55 -10.19 -17.85
CA ILE A 108 1.45 -10.57 -16.96
C ILE A 108 0.67 -11.68 -17.65
N SER A 109 0.50 -12.81 -16.97
CA SER A 109 -0.29 -13.94 -17.46
C SER A 109 -1.32 -14.33 -16.41
N GLY A 110 -2.56 -14.60 -16.83
CA GLY A 110 -3.67 -14.86 -15.92
C GLY A 110 -4.93 -15.27 -16.66
N SER A 111 -6.08 -15.16 -15.99
CA SER A 111 -7.39 -15.46 -16.60
C SER A 111 -7.66 -14.59 -17.82
N GLU A 112 -8.44 -15.12 -18.77
CA GLU A 112 -8.68 -14.50 -20.09
C GLU A 112 -9.39 -13.13 -20.03
N ASN A 113 -9.86 -12.69 -18.86
CA ASN A 113 -10.64 -11.47 -18.70
C ASN A 113 -10.06 -10.49 -17.68
N LEU A 114 -8.75 -10.24 -17.77
CA LEU A 114 -8.05 -9.31 -16.88
C LEU A 114 -8.65 -7.89 -16.93
N VAL A 115 -9.25 -7.47 -18.04
CA VAL A 115 -9.89 -6.15 -18.16
C VAL A 115 -10.95 -5.91 -17.07
N GLN A 116 -11.75 -6.94 -16.73
CA GLN A 116 -12.80 -6.85 -15.71
C GLN A 116 -12.25 -6.88 -14.28
N ALA A 117 -10.99 -7.27 -14.10
CA ALA A 117 -10.32 -7.32 -12.81
C ALA A 117 -9.69 -5.98 -12.40
N ALA A 118 -9.73 -4.95 -13.25
CA ALA A 118 -9.08 -3.67 -13.00
C ALA A 118 -9.73 -2.89 -11.85
N ASP A 119 -8.90 -2.35 -10.96
CA ASP A 119 -9.33 -1.49 -9.85
C ASP A 119 -9.50 -0.03 -10.30
N GLY A 120 -8.88 0.36 -11.42
CA GLY A 120 -9.12 1.67 -12.02
C GLY A 120 -8.35 1.92 -13.31
N THR A 121 -8.33 3.18 -13.73
CA THR A 121 -7.53 3.68 -14.86
C THR A 121 -6.30 4.41 -14.36
N CYS A 122 -5.20 4.32 -15.10
CA CYS A 122 -3.99 5.09 -14.82
C CYS A 122 -3.39 5.64 -16.10
N SER A 123 -2.26 6.33 -15.99
CA SER A 123 -1.37 6.62 -17.10
C SER A 123 0.08 6.48 -16.64
N LEU A 124 1.02 6.38 -17.59
CA LEU A 124 2.44 6.40 -17.29
C LEU A 124 2.96 7.84 -17.44
N GLY A 125 3.51 8.39 -16.37
CA GLY A 125 4.16 9.69 -16.33
C GLY A 125 5.46 9.71 -17.15
N ALA A 126 5.91 10.90 -17.52
CA ALA A 126 7.17 11.08 -18.27
C ALA A 126 8.41 10.66 -17.47
N ASP A 127 8.31 10.63 -16.15
CA ASP A 127 9.32 10.15 -15.20
C ASP A 127 9.20 8.63 -14.93
N GLY A 128 8.24 7.95 -15.56
CA GLY A 128 7.96 6.54 -15.38
C GLY A 128 7.13 6.18 -14.14
N ASP A 129 6.61 7.17 -13.39
CA ASP A 129 5.64 6.92 -12.32
C ASP A 129 4.27 6.56 -12.91
N LEU A 130 3.50 5.73 -12.19
CA LEU A 130 2.12 5.42 -12.55
C LEU A 130 1.19 6.44 -11.91
N LEU A 131 0.41 7.15 -12.73
CA LEU A 131 -0.53 8.17 -12.30
C LEU A 131 -1.92 7.55 -12.14
N LEU A 132 -2.37 7.36 -10.90
CA LEU A 132 -3.59 6.61 -10.58
C LEU A 132 -4.79 7.55 -10.53
N ASN A 133 -5.88 7.18 -11.19
CA ASN A 133 -7.16 7.85 -10.96
C ASN A 133 -7.82 7.25 -9.71
N LEU A 134 -7.87 8.04 -8.64
CA LEU A 134 -8.43 7.68 -7.35
C LEU A 134 -9.55 8.65 -6.95
N PHE A 135 -10.20 8.35 -5.83
CA PHE A 135 -11.34 9.10 -5.33
C PHE A 135 -11.15 9.52 -3.88
N HIS A 136 -11.54 10.75 -3.57
CA HIS A 136 -11.69 11.26 -2.22
C HIS A 136 -13.17 11.36 -1.87
N HIS A 137 -13.61 10.65 -0.82
CA HIS A 137 -15.01 10.69 -0.35
C HIS A 137 -15.18 11.65 0.81
N THR A 138 -16.10 12.61 0.67
CA THR A 138 -16.33 13.66 1.65
C THR A 138 -17.76 14.22 1.54
N THR A 139 -18.03 15.42 2.08
CA THR A 139 -19.30 16.13 1.92
C THR A 139 -19.25 17.17 0.81
N ASN A 140 -20.40 17.65 0.32
CA ASN A 140 -20.43 18.70 -0.71
C ASN A 140 -19.73 19.99 -0.23
N GLU A 141 -19.92 20.38 1.03
CA GLU A 141 -19.29 21.57 1.61
C GLU A 141 -17.76 21.46 1.61
N ALA A 142 -17.25 20.26 1.90
CA ALA A 142 -15.82 19.99 1.88
C ALA A 142 -15.26 19.97 0.45
N VAL A 143 -16.01 19.46 -0.54
CA VAL A 143 -15.63 19.54 -1.96
C VAL A 143 -15.50 21.01 -2.40
N ASP A 144 -16.47 21.86 -2.05
CA ASP A 144 -16.43 23.29 -2.36
C ASP A 144 -15.20 23.96 -1.72
N ALA A 145 -14.90 23.63 -0.46
CA ALA A 145 -13.72 24.14 0.24
C ALA A 145 -12.40 23.66 -0.40
N ILE A 146 -12.32 22.40 -0.84
CA ILE A 146 -11.15 21.84 -1.52
C ILE A 146 -10.94 22.53 -2.87
N HIS A 147 -11.99 22.72 -3.67
CA HIS A 147 -11.89 23.46 -4.94
C HIS A 147 -11.49 24.92 -4.74
N ALA A 148 -12.06 25.60 -3.74
CA ALA A 148 -11.73 26.99 -3.45
C ALA A 148 -10.29 27.17 -2.96
N SER A 149 -9.75 26.18 -2.24
CA SER A 149 -8.41 26.24 -1.65
C SER A 149 -7.31 25.64 -2.52
N GLY A 150 -7.65 24.71 -3.43
CA GLY A 150 -6.70 24.02 -4.29
C GLY A 150 -5.87 22.94 -3.59
N TYR A 151 -6.27 22.48 -2.40
CA TYR A 151 -5.52 21.47 -1.66
C TYR A 151 -6.39 20.59 -0.75
N PHE A 152 -5.84 19.43 -0.39
CA PHE A 152 -6.34 18.58 0.69
C PHE A 152 -5.57 18.84 1.98
N ARG A 153 -6.26 18.79 3.12
CA ARG A 153 -5.63 18.85 4.44
C ARG A 153 -5.27 17.43 4.91
N GLY A 154 -4.09 17.28 5.50
CA GLY A 154 -3.73 16.04 6.17
C GLY A 154 -4.55 15.84 7.44
N SER A 155 -5.22 14.70 7.55
CA SER A 155 -5.81 14.24 8.81
C SER A 155 -4.69 13.79 9.74
N ARG A 156 -4.81 14.16 11.02
CA ARG A 156 -3.85 13.80 12.08
C ARG A 156 -4.21 12.48 12.74
N TRP A 157 -5.09 11.66 12.18
CA TRP A 157 -5.50 10.41 12.81
C TRP A 157 -4.76 9.21 12.21
N ASN A 158 -4.54 8.17 13.02
CA ASN A 158 -4.01 6.90 12.54
C ASN A 158 -4.98 6.19 11.57
N VAL A 159 -4.57 5.06 11.00
CA VAL A 159 -5.38 4.33 10.01
C VAL A 159 -6.72 3.86 10.58
N GLN A 160 -6.78 3.54 11.88
CA GLN A 160 -8.03 3.21 12.57
C GLN A 160 -8.93 4.43 12.82
N GLY A 161 -8.41 5.65 12.76
CA GLY A 161 -9.14 6.87 13.12
C GLY A 161 -9.39 7.02 14.62
N THR A 162 -8.58 6.37 15.48
CA THR A 162 -8.80 6.27 16.93
C THR A 162 -7.83 7.11 17.75
N ARG A 163 -6.66 7.44 17.20
CA ARG A 163 -5.58 8.13 17.91
C ARG A 163 -4.93 9.21 17.04
N GLU A 164 -4.48 10.31 17.68
CA GLU A 164 -3.82 11.43 16.99
C GLU A 164 -2.31 11.22 16.83
N LEU A 165 -1.84 11.52 15.62
CA LEU A 165 -0.45 11.52 15.16
C LEU A 165 0.19 12.89 15.37
N THR A 166 1.49 12.89 15.68
CA THR A 166 2.29 14.11 15.92
C THR A 166 3.26 14.43 14.80
N ASN A 167 3.77 13.42 14.11
CA ASN A 167 4.85 13.59 13.12
C ASN A 167 4.43 13.35 11.66
N VAL A 168 3.15 13.06 11.41
CA VAL A 168 2.56 12.89 10.07
C VAL A 168 1.08 13.28 10.06
N GLY A 169 0.60 13.78 8.93
CA GLY A 169 -0.82 13.79 8.59
C GLY A 169 -1.04 13.14 7.22
N TYR A 170 -2.22 12.59 6.98
CA TYR A 170 -2.53 11.86 5.75
C TYR A 170 -3.71 12.48 4.99
N ALA A 171 -3.54 12.65 3.68
CA ALA A 171 -4.67 12.74 2.76
C ALA A 171 -5.05 11.33 2.28
N TYR A 172 -6.34 10.99 2.34
CA TYR A 172 -6.84 9.65 2.07
C TYR A 172 -7.60 9.59 0.76
N PHE A 173 -7.31 8.57 -0.03
CA PHE A 173 -7.96 8.26 -1.30
C PHE A 173 -8.28 6.77 -1.38
N THR A 174 -9.14 6.40 -2.31
CA THR A 174 -9.55 5.01 -2.56
C THR A 174 -9.77 4.76 -4.05
N SER A 175 -9.68 3.50 -4.45
CA SER A 175 -10.07 2.98 -5.77
C SER A 175 -11.58 3.08 -6.01
N LEU A 176 -12.37 3.12 -4.93
CA LEU A 176 -13.82 3.04 -5.01
C LEU A 176 -14.43 4.36 -5.52
N PRO A 177 -15.16 4.36 -6.65
CA PRO A 177 -15.79 5.58 -7.17
C PRO A 177 -16.97 6.06 -6.32
N LYS A 178 -17.57 5.15 -5.52
CA LYS A 178 -18.67 5.41 -4.58
C LYS A 178 -18.60 4.42 -3.43
N ILE A 179 -19.06 4.83 -2.25
CA ILE A 179 -19.26 3.96 -1.09
C ILE A 179 -20.76 3.70 -1.01
N THR A 180 -21.20 2.47 -1.24
CA THR A 180 -22.63 2.12 -1.35
C THR A 180 -23.08 1.03 -0.38
N SER A 181 -22.12 0.36 0.26
CA SER A 181 -22.38 -0.80 1.11
C SER A 181 -21.47 -0.81 2.34
N GLU A 182 -21.81 -1.62 3.35
CA GLU A 182 -20.93 -1.87 4.50
C GLU A 182 -19.63 -2.57 4.09
N GLN A 183 -19.67 -3.38 3.02
CA GLN A 183 -18.48 -3.99 2.45
C GLN A 183 -17.52 -2.92 1.89
N ASP A 184 -18.05 -1.88 1.24
CA ASP A 184 -17.24 -0.76 0.76
C ASP A 184 -16.62 0.03 1.92
N LEU A 185 -17.37 0.22 3.02
CA LEU A 185 -16.83 0.84 4.24
C LEU A 185 -15.70 -0.01 4.84
N ALA A 186 -15.89 -1.33 4.94
CA ALA A 186 -14.90 -2.23 5.51
C ALA A 186 -13.59 -2.21 4.71
N LYS A 187 -13.66 -2.13 3.37
CA LYS A 187 -12.49 -1.99 2.48
C LYS A 187 -11.62 -0.78 2.78
N ILE A 188 -12.22 0.30 3.30
CA ILE A 188 -11.52 1.53 3.67
C ILE A 188 -11.33 1.67 5.19
N ALA A 189 -11.29 0.54 5.90
CA ALA A 189 -11.12 0.47 7.35
C ALA A 189 -12.13 1.32 8.13
N MET A 190 -13.39 1.30 7.71
CA MET A 190 -14.53 1.92 8.40
C MET A 190 -15.63 0.90 8.64
N ALA A 191 -16.46 1.13 9.65
CA ALA A 191 -17.63 0.29 9.91
C ALA A 191 -18.74 1.08 10.61
N SER A 192 -20.01 0.78 10.31
CA SER A 192 -21.15 1.38 11.04
C SER A 192 -21.17 1.03 12.53
N SER A 193 -20.63 -0.13 12.89
CA SER A 193 -20.41 -0.59 14.27
C SER A 193 -19.18 0.05 14.93
N GLY A 194 -18.28 0.65 14.14
CA GLY A 194 -16.95 1.06 14.56
C GLY A 194 -16.00 -0.12 14.86
N ARG A 195 -16.33 -1.34 14.44
CA ARG A 195 -15.50 -2.53 14.71
C ARG A 195 -15.40 -3.40 13.48
N ILE A 196 -14.20 -3.92 13.22
CA ILE A 196 -13.96 -4.99 12.25
C ILE A 196 -13.34 -6.19 12.95
N GLY A 197 -13.68 -7.39 12.49
CA GLY A 197 -13.10 -8.62 12.98
C GLY A 197 -11.92 -9.04 12.11
N LEU A 198 -10.80 -9.35 12.72
CA LEU A 198 -9.63 -9.92 12.07
C LEU A 198 -9.51 -11.39 12.46
N LEU A 199 -9.28 -12.27 11.50
CA LEU A 199 -9.14 -13.70 11.74
C LEU A 199 -7.70 -14.14 11.48
N ARG A 200 -7.13 -14.91 12.41
CA ARG A 200 -5.79 -15.48 12.26
C ARG A 200 -5.78 -16.53 11.15
N THR A 201 -4.66 -16.68 10.45
CA THR A 201 -4.52 -17.64 9.32
C THR A 201 -4.94 -19.05 9.70
N ASN A 202 -4.53 -19.51 10.89
CA ASN A 202 -4.75 -20.86 11.38
C ASN A 202 -5.88 -20.94 12.43
N ALA A 203 -6.81 -19.97 12.46
CA ALA A 203 -7.96 -20.03 13.36
C ALA A 203 -8.84 -21.24 13.03
N GLU A 204 -9.28 -21.97 14.05
CA GLU A 204 -10.17 -23.14 13.88
C GLU A 204 -11.62 -22.70 13.64
N SER A 205 -11.98 -21.48 14.08
CA SER A 205 -13.30 -20.92 13.86
C SER A 205 -13.32 -19.39 13.88
N GLU A 206 -14.36 -18.79 13.28
CA GLU A 206 -14.63 -17.35 13.32
C GLU A 206 -14.83 -16.79 14.74
N ARG A 207 -15.07 -17.64 15.74
CA ARG A 207 -15.19 -17.21 17.15
C ARG A 207 -13.87 -16.72 17.74
N GLU A 208 -12.76 -17.03 17.07
CA GLU A 208 -11.43 -16.55 17.43
C GLU A 208 -11.09 -15.20 16.77
N ALA A 209 -12.04 -14.59 16.06
CA ALA A 209 -11.85 -13.28 15.47
C ALA A 209 -11.53 -12.23 16.54
N ILE A 210 -10.47 -11.47 16.30
CA ILE A 210 -10.03 -10.37 17.12
C ILE A 210 -10.74 -9.12 16.61
N ALA A 211 -11.58 -8.53 17.44
CA ALA A 211 -12.31 -7.32 17.09
C ALA A 211 -11.46 -6.09 17.39
N ILE A 212 -11.08 -5.35 16.35
CA ILE A 212 -10.39 -4.07 16.47
C ILE A 212 -11.37 -2.90 16.33
N GLN A 213 -11.01 -1.76 16.92
CA GLN A 213 -11.78 -0.52 16.79
C GLN A 213 -11.35 0.20 15.51
N VAL A 214 -12.33 0.67 14.75
CA VAL A 214 -12.12 1.50 13.56
C VAL A 214 -13.05 2.70 13.59
N TYR A 215 -12.80 3.65 12.69
CA TYR A 215 -13.60 4.85 12.54
C TYR A 215 -15.05 4.47 12.23
N ARG A 216 -15.95 4.92 13.11
CA ARG A 216 -17.38 4.66 12.97
C ARG A 216 -17.96 5.62 11.94
N GLN A 217 -18.55 5.07 10.87
CA GLN A 217 -19.14 5.88 9.80
C GLN A 217 -20.38 5.20 9.19
N SER A 218 -21.32 6.00 8.67
CA SER A 218 -22.41 5.51 7.83
C SER A 218 -22.11 5.69 6.34
N THR A 219 -22.64 4.80 5.51
CA THR A 219 -22.68 4.98 4.04
C THR A 219 -23.43 6.25 3.62
N LEU A 220 -24.27 6.82 4.51
CA LEU A 220 -25.03 8.05 4.25
C LEU A 220 -24.23 9.35 4.48
N ASP A 221 -23.09 9.27 5.17
CA ASP A 221 -22.35 10.45 5.64
C ASP A 221 -21.33 10.98 4.61
N ARG A 222 -21.16 10.29 3.48
CA ARG A 222 -20.28 10.68 2.36
C ARG A 222 -21.12 11.07 1.15
N THR A 223 -21.56 12.33 1.13
CA THR A 223 -22.51 12.84 0.13
C THR A 223 -21.85 13.29 -1.18
N ALA A 224 -20.53 13.35 -1.22
CA ALA A 224 -19.76 13.77 -2.39
C ALA A 224 -18.49 12.94 -2.60
N THR A 225 -18.06 12.86 -3.86
CA THR A 225 -16.83 12.20 -4.27
C THR A 225 -16.06 13.12 -5.23
N LEU A 226 -14.78 13.31 -4.97
CA LEU A 226 -13.88 14.08 -5.81
C LEU A 226 -12.87 13.13 -6.50
N PRO A 227 -12.91 12.98 -7.84
CA PRO A 227 -11.87 12.26 -8.56
C PRO A 227 -10.57 13.05 -8.59
N ILE A 228 -9.44 12.36 -8.45
CA ILE A 228 -8.11 12.97 -8.42
C ILE A 228 -7.07 12.00 -8.99
N THR A 229 -6.11 12.54 -9.74
CA THR A 229 -4.94 11.80 -10.20
C THR A 229 -3.83 11.86 -9.15
N VAL A 230 -3.34 10.71 -8.73
CA VAL A 230 -2.30 10.57 -7.70
C VAL A 230 -1.09 9.84 -8.28
N PRO A 231 0.09 10.48 -8.37
CA PRO A 231 1.33 9.76 -8.66
C PRO A 231 1.57 8.65 -7.62
N SER A 232 1.83 7.43 -8.07
CA SER A 232 1.93 6.27 -7.19
C SER A 232 3.12 6.37 -6.23
N SER A 233 4.14 7.17 -6.53
CA SER A 233 5.25 7.47 -5.61
C SER A 233 4.92 8.43 -4.47
N LEU A 234 3.74 9.07 -4.49
CA LEU A 234 3.22 9.84 -3.36
C LEU A 234 2.51 8.97 -2.33
N VAL A 235 2.03 7.79 -2.75
CA VAL A 235 1.29 6.88 -1.88
C VAL A 235 2.27 6.23 -0.90
N ALA A 236 1.95 6.34 0.39
CA ALA A 236 2.68 5.65 1.45
C ALA A 236 2.56 4.14 1.27
N SER A 237 3.62 3.42 1.59
CA SER A 237 3.68 1.97 1.48
C SER A 237 2.55 1.31 2.26
N GLN A 238 1.87 0.35 1.64
CA GLN A 238 0.87 -0.48 2.32
C GLN A 238 1.57 -1.50 3.22
N HIS A 239 0.90 -1.82 4.33
CA HIS A 239 1.40 -2.81 5.28
C HIS A 239 1.12 -4.23 4.79
N VAL A 240 1.87 -5.19 5.32
CA VAL A 240 1.83 -6.56 4.83
C VAL A 240 1.57 -7.51 5.98
N TYR A 241 0.63 -8.43 5.81
CA TYR A 241 0.54 -9.62 6.64
C TYR A 241 1.36 -10.75 6.05
N ARG A 242 2.03 -11.52 6.90
CA ARG A 242 2.60 -12.81 6.58
C ARG A 242 1.68 -13.90 7.11
N HIS A 243 1.33 -14.85 6.24
CA HIS A 243 0.52 -16.01 6.56
C HIS A 243 1.38 -17.28 6.48
N ALA A 244 1.40 -18.11 7.52
CA ALA A 244 2.00 -19.44 7.49
C ALA A 244 0.95 -20.52 7.76
N PRO A 245 0.07 -20.84 6.79
CA PRO A 245 -0.96 -21.85 6.97
C PRO A 245 -0.36 -23.24 7.29
N THR A 246 -0.99 -23.97 8.20
CA THR A 246 -0.56 -25.31 8.62
C THR A 246 -0.64 -26.27 7.43
N GLY A 247 0.51 -26.81 7.01
CA GLY A 247 0.60 -27.69 5.85
C GLY A 247 0.53 -27.00 4.49
N GLY A 248 0.55 -25.65 4.46
CA GLY A 248 0.55 -24.86 3.24
C GLY A 248 1.85 -24.07 3.04
N ALA A 249 1.95 -23.39 1.90
CA ALA A 249 3.04 -22.47 1.62
C ALA A 249 2.81 -21.12 2.31
N VAL A 250 3.89 -20.45 2.69
CA VAL A 250 3.85 -19.07 3.18
C VAL A 250 3.44 -18.14 2.03
N TYR A 251 2.50 -17.24 2.32
CA TYR A 251 2.10 -16.16 1.43
C TYR A 251 1.93 -14.87 2.21
N TYR A 252 1.72 -13.77 1.50
CA TYR A 252 1.60 -12.44 2.05
C TYR A 252 0.30 -11.79 1.59
N GLU A 253 -0.28 -10.94 2.43
CA GLU A 253 -1.47 -10.14 2.15
C GLU A 253 -1.15 -8.66 2.29
N ILE A 254 -1.60 -7.85 1.34
CA ILE A 254 -1.59 -6.40 1.44
C ILE A 254 -2.72 -5.96 2.37
N CYS A 255 -2.37 -5.29 3.47
CA CYS A 255 -3.33 -4.79 4.44
C CYS A 255 -4.08 -3.56 3.89
N ASN A 256 -5.41 -3.61 3.90
CA ASN A 256 -6.32 -2.56 3.42
C ASN A 256 -5.93 -2.02 2.03
N PRO A 257 -5.96 -2.88 0.99
CA PRO A 257 -5.44 -2.56 -0.34
C PRO A 257 -6.18 -1.40 -1.03
N ASP A 258 -7.41 -1.08 -0.58
CA ASP A 258 -8.23 0.00 -1.12
C ASP A 258 -7.99 1.38 -0.44
N ILE A 259 -7.04 1.49 0.50
CA ILE A 259 -6.66 2.74 1.17
C ILE A 259 -5.33 3.26 0.64
N TYR A 260 -5.37 4.45 0.05
CA TYR A 260 -4.19 5.15 -0.50
C TYR A 260 -3.95 6.40 0.33
N ARG A 261 -2.85 6.41 1.08
CA ARG A 261 -2.50 7.51 1.99
C ARG A 261 -1.36 8.32 1.40
N VAL A 262 -1.52 9.63 1.30
CA VAL A 262 -0.41 10.54 0.96
C VAL A 262 0.05 11.21 2.25
N GLY A 263 1.28 10.89 2.66
CA GLY A 263 1.88 11.39 3.89
C GLY A 263 2.40 12.82 3.77
N LEU A 264 2.02 13.67 4.72
CA LEU A 264 2.37 15.08 4.81
C LEU A 264 3.06 15.36 6.14
N LEU A 265 4.05 16.26 6.12
CA LEU A 265 4.58 16.81 7.37
C LEU A 265 3.48 17.56 8.13
N PRO A 266 3.52 17.59 9.48
CA PRO A 266 2.52 18.28 10.28
C PRO A 266 2.29 19.73 9.83
N GLY A 267 1.03 20.10 9.63
CA GLY A 267 0.61 21.44 9.19
C GLY A 267 0.78 21.71 7.70
N LYS A 268 1.29 20.76 6.91
CA LYS A 268 1.35 20.85 5.46
C LYS A 268 0.07 20.33 4.80
N VAL A 269 -0.05 20.62 3.50
CA VAL A 269 -1.23 20.31 2.68
C VAL A 269 -0.80 19.54 1.44
N ALA A 270 -1.75 18.83 0.81
CA ALA A 270 -1.54 18.19 -0.48
C ALA A 270 -2.22 19.02 -1.58
N PRO A 271 -1.50 19.95 -2.24
CA PRO A 271 -2.07 20.71 -3.35
C PRO A 271 -2.31 19.82 -4.57
N PHE A 272 -3.24 20.25 -5.42
CA PHE A 272 -3.46 19.67 -6.74
C PHE A 272 -3.53 20.75 -7.81
N ASN A 273 -3.05 20.43 -9.00
CA ASN A 273 -3.16 21.26 -10.18
C ASN A 273 -3.77 20.45 -11.31
N ASP A 274 -4.78 21.00 -11.99
CA ASP A 274 -5.53 20.33 -13.06
C ASP A 274 -5.97 18.89 -12.68
N GLY A 275 -6.43 18.72 -11.43
CA GLY A 275 -6.89 17.43 -10.91
C GLY A 275 -5.78 16.42 -10.60
N THR A 276 -4.50 16.81 -10.63
CA THR A 276 -3.37 15.96 -10.27
C THR A 276 -2.70 16.45 -9.00
N LEU A 277 -2.47 15.56 -8.03
CA LEU A 277 -1.71 15.90 -6.82
C LEU A 277 -0.27 16.24 -7.15
N ASP A 278 0.21 17.36 -6.59
CA ASP A 278 1.59 17.83 -6.74
C ASP A 278 2.16 18.29 -5.39
N VAL A 279 2.34 17.36 -4.47
CA VAL A 279 2.86 17.67 -3.14
C VAL A 279 4.35 18.01 -3.24
N PRO A 280 4.85 19.17 -2.79
CA PRO A 280 6.28 19.46 -2.81
C PRO A 280 7.09 18.46 -1.96
N SER A 281 8.25 18.01 -2.44
CA SER A 281 9.07 17.02 -1.70
C SER A 281 9.41 17.45 -0.27
N ALA A 282 9.57 18.76 -0.02
CA ALA A 282 9.85 19.31 1.30
C ALA A 282 8.65 19.24 2.28
N ASP A 283 7.45 18.99 1.77
CA ASP A 283 6.21 18.89 2.55
C ASP A 283 5.74 17.45 2.74
N ARG A 284 6.35 16.49 2.02
CA ARG A 284 6.03 15.07 2.10
C ARG A 284 6.60 14.45 3.37
N LYS A 285 5.81 13.57 4.00
CA LYS A 285 6.29 12.66 5.03
C LYS A 285 6.25 11.24 4.49
N ARG A 286 7.37 10.55 4.57
CA ARG A 286 7.54 9.18 4.10
C ARG A 286 8.21 8.35 5.18
N PHE A 287 7.87 7.08 5.19
CA PHE A 287 8.41 6.09 6.10
C PHE A 287 9.18 5.07 5.26
N GLU A 288 10.42 4.79 5.66
CA GLU A 288 11.33 3.87 4.95
C GLU A 288 11.11 2.42 5.40
N TYR A 289 9.87 2.11 5.78
CA TYR A 289 9.48 0.80 6.25
C TYR A 289 8.05 0.45 5.86
N VAL A 290 7.75 -0.82 5.98
CA VAL A 290 6.45 -1.45 5.88
C VAL A 290 6.24 -2.22 7.18
N VAL A 291 5.11 -2.03 7.86
CA VAL A 291 4.76 -2.89 8.99
C VAL A 291 4.52 -4.31 8.47
N LEU A 292 5.17 -5.28 9.12
CA LEU A 292 5.01 -6.70 8.89
C LEU A 292 4.17 -7.30 10.01
N GLY A 293 2.90 -7.60 9.74
CA GLY A 293 2.04 -8.31 10.65
C GLY A 293 2.22 -9.83 10.54
N ASP A 294 2.46 -10.53 11.64
CA ASP A 294 2.37 -11.99 11.67
C ASP A 294 0.91 -12.42 11.90
N ALA A 295 0.23 -12.84 10.83
CA ALA A 295 -1.20 -13.18 10.86
C ALA A 295 -1.52 -14.47 11.63
N ASP A 296 -0.52 -15.19 12.14
CA ASP A 296 -0.71 -16.33 13.04
C ASP A 296 -0.85 -15.92 14.51
N THR A 297 -0.46 -14.68 14.84
CA THR A 297 -0.47 -14.16 16.21
C THR A 297 -1.48 -13.02 16.36
N PRO A 298 -2.13 -12.86 17.53
CA PRO A 298 -2.99 -11.72 17.79
C PRO A 298 -2.28 -10.36 17.59
N ASP A 299 -1.09 -10.21 18.17
CA ASP A 299 -0.34 -8.95 18.12
C ASP A 299 0.12 -8.64 16.68
N GLY A 300 0.59 -9.65 15.95
CA GLY A 300 0.96 -9.49 14.55
C GLY A 300 -0.21 -9.16 13.64
N LEU A 301 -1.41 -9.69 13.92
CA LEU A 301 -2.62 -9.38 13.16
C LEU A 301 -3.12 -7.95 13.41
N VAL A 302 -2.87 -7.38 14.58
CA VAL A 302 -3.24 -5.99 14.91
C VAL A 302 -2.17 -4.99 14.47
N ALA A 303 -0.91 -5.40 14.38
CA ALA A 303 0.23 -4.52 14.14
C ALA A 303 0.09 -3.52 12.96
N PRO A 304 -0.48 -3.88 11.78
CA PRO A 304 -0.70 -2.91 10.70
C PRO A 304 -1.70 -1.79 11.01
N PHE A 305 -2.55 -1.97 12.03
CA PHE A 305 -3.47 -0.95 12.50
C PHE A 305 -2.89 -0.10 13.64
N ASP A 306 -1.95 -0.68 14.40
CA ASP A 306 -1.20 -0.06 15.50
C ASP A 306 0.27 0.15 15.05
N GLU A 307 0.45 0.82 13.91
CA GLU A 307 1.71 1.01 13.17
C GLU A 307 2.86 1.59 14.02
N GLU A 308 2.52 2.21 15.14
CA GLU A 308 3.39 2.89 16.07
C GLU A 308 3.99 2.04 17.18
N GLU A 309 3.33 0.93 17.50
CA GLU A 309 3.67 0.09 18.66
C GLU A 309 4.41 -1.17 18.22
N THR A 310 4.39 -1.46 16.92
CA THR A 310 5.07 -2.60 16.33
C THR A 310 6.55 -2.33 16.06
N GLN A 311 7.37 -3.33 16.37
CA GLN A 311 8.78 -3.40 15.94
C GLN A 311 8.96 -4.39 14.78
N SER A 312 7.88 -5.04 14.35
CA SER A 312 7.92 -5.99 13.23
C SER A 312 7.84 -5.21 11.92
N LEU A 313 9.00 -4.89 11.38
CA LEU A 313 9.16 -4.02 10.21
C LEU A 313 9.91 -4.74 9.09
N PHE A 314 9.47 -4.44 7.88
CA PHE A 314 10.22 -4.58 6.65
C PHE A 314 10.84 -3.23 6.30
N HIS A 315 12.17 -3.12 6.32
CA HIS A 315 12.89 -1.92 5.90
C HIS A 315 12.97 -1.86 4.39
N ILE A 316 12.59 -0.74 3.80
CA ILE A 316 12.59 -0.55 2.34
C ILE A 316 14.02 -0.28 1.87
N GLU A 317 14.45 -0.96 0.81
CA GLU A 317 15.77 -0.80 0.22
C GLU A 317 15.83 0.36 -0.77
N ALA A 318 16.67 1.35 -0.46
CA ALA A 318 16.93 2.47 -1.36
C ALA A 318 17.95 2.07 -2.44
N CYS A 319 17.45 1.54 -3.57
CA CYS A 319 18.30 1.01 -4.65
C CYS A 319 18.93 2.08 -5.56
N GLY A 320 18.59 3.36 -5.37
CA GLY A 320 19.04 4.44 -6.25
C GLY A 320 18.59 4.19 -7.69
N GLN A 321 19.51 4.20 -8.65
CA GLN A 321 19.22 3.91 -10.06
C GLN A 321 19.52 2.46 -10.48
N ARG A 322 20.00 1.61 -9.56
CA ARG A 322 20.29 0.20 -9.85
C ARG A 322 19.01 -0.62 -9.72
N ALA A 323 18.76 -1.59 -10.59
CA ALA A 323 17.65 -2.50 -10.39
C ALA A 323 17.81 -3.26 -9.06
N PHE A 324 16.75 -3.38 -8.27
CA PHE A 324 16.83 -4.04 -6.97
C PHE A 324 17.23 -5.51 -7.09
N LEU A 325 16.99 -6.15 -8.24
CA LEU A 325 17.44 -7.53 -8.49
C LEU A 325 18.97 -7.62 -8.48
N ASP A 326 19.64 -6.62 -9.04
CA ASP A 326 21.11 -6.55 -9.03
C ASP A 326 21.63 -6.21 -7.63
N VAL A 327 20.91 -5.36 -6.89
CA VAL A 327 21.23 -5.06 -5.48
C VAL A 327 21.14 -6.34 -4.65
N TRP A 328 20.02 -7.06 -4.75
CA TRP A 328 19.78 -8.34 -4.08
C TRP A 328 20.91 -9.32 -4.36
N GLN A 329 21.29 -9.50 -5.62
CA GLN A 329 22.37 -10.40 -6.00
C GLN A 329 23.71 -9.97 -5.37
N SER A 330 24.05 -8.68 -5.48
CA SER A 330 25.32 -8.14 -4.98
C SER A 330 25.46 -8.15 -3.46
N GLN A 331 24.34 -8.21 -2.74
CA GLN A 331 24.28 -8.16 -1.28
C GLN A 331 23.71 -9.45 -0.67
N ALA A 332 23.70 -10.55 -1.43
CA ALA A 332 23.17 -11.82 -0.96
C ALA A 332 23.83 -12.27 0.36
N ASN A 333 23.01 -12.75 1.31
CA ASN A 333 23.45 -13.26 2.61
C ASN A 333 24.24 -12.24 3.47
N SER A 334 23.92 -10.96 3.35
CA SER A 334 24.50 -9.89 4.18
C SER A 334 23.45 -9.22 5.06
N ASP A 335 23.89 -8.54 6.11
CA ASP A 335 23.02 -7.83 7.04
C ASP A 335 22.60 -6.46 6.47
N GLN A 336 21.32 -6.36 6.12
CA GLN A 336 20.70 -5.13 5.60
C GLN A 336 19.85 -4.41 6.64
N VAL A 337 19.78 -4.88 7.89
CA VAL A 337 18.76 -4.45 8.84
C VAL A 337 19.34 -3.91 10.15
N SER A 338 20.33 -4.58 10.75
CA SER A 338 20.67 -4.33 12.18
C SER A 338 21.14 -2.91 12.50
N TRP A 339 21.63 -2.17 11.49
CA TRP A 339 22.10 -0.79 11.64
C TRP A 339 21.03 0.26 11.30
N ARG A 340 19.84 -0.14 10.82
CA ARG A 340 18.76 0.78 10.44
C ARG A 340 17.95 1.18 11.67
N THR A 341 17.61 2.47 11.74
CA THR A 341 16.72 3.02 12.76
C THR A 341 15.68 3.89 12.07
N PRO A 342 14.56 3.31 11.59
CA PRO A 342 13.56 4.06 10.86
C PRO A 342 12.88 5.08 11.81
N ASP A 343 12.59 6.26 11.28
CA ASP A 343 11.69 7.21 11.94
C ASP A 343 10.29 6.62 11.95
N LEU A 344 9.72 6.34 13.13
CA LEU A 344 8.41 5.69 13.27
C LEU A 344 7.27 6.71 13.33
N VAL A 345 6.05 6.28 13.02
CA VAL A 345 4.84 7.05 13.32
C VAL A 345 4.76 7.32 14.83
N GLN A 346 4.45 8.56 15.22
CA GLN A 346 4.41 8.99 16.62
C GLN A 346 3.04 9.50 17.02
N PHE A 347 2.68 9.26 18.30
CA PHE A 347 1.40 9.65 18.88
C PHE A 347 1.52 10.87 19.77
N MET A 348 0.39 11.55 19.93
CA MET A 348 0.24 12.52 21.00
C MET A 348 0.03 11.72 22.30
N ASP A 349 1.09 11.55 23.11
CA ASP A 349 0.99 10.87 24.41
C ASP A 349 -0.17 11.45 25.26
N ASP A 350 -0.89 10.59 25.98
CA ASP A 350 -1.86 10.93 27.06
C ASP A 350 -1.21 11.64 28.29
N LYS A 351 -0.03 12.24 28.12
CA LYS A 351 0.76 12.90 29.18
C LYS A 351 0.29 14.34 29.46
N ALA A 352 -1.02 14.56 29.50
CA ALA A 352 -1.63 15.74 30.11
C ALA A 352 -2.60 15.40 31.26
N ALA A 353 -2.73 14.14 31.65
CA ALA A 353 -3.62 13.71 32.74
C ALA A 353 -2.92 13.46 34.10
N SER A 354 -1.68 13.90 34.28
CA SER A 354 -0.98 13.87 35.58
C SER A 354 -0.44 15.24 35.97
N ASN A 355 -1.35 16.16 36.35
CA ASN A 355 -1.13 17.24 37.35
C ASN A 355 -2.30 18.24 37.39
N VAL A 356 -3.55 17.78 37.51
CA VAL A 356 -4.67 18.67 37.88
C VAL A 356 -5.42 18.03 39.06
N PRO A 357 -5.54 18.72 40.22
CA PRO A 357 -6.31 18.24 41.35
C PRO A 357 -7.77 17.94 40.97
N ALA A 358 -8.32 16.86 41.51
CA ALA A 358 -9.61 16.27 41.17
C ALA A 358 -10.87 17.11 41.54
N SER A 359 -10.77 18.44 41.60
CA SER A 359 -11.89 19.31 42.02
C SER A 359 -12.59 20.07 40.88
N ASN A 360 -12.18 19.93 39.61
CA ASN A 360 -12.77 20.67 38.48
C ASN A 360 -13.14 19.79 37.26
N ARG A 361 -13.64 18.56 37.47
CA ARG A 361 -14.25 17.79 36.37
C ARG A 361 -15.72 18.22 36.20
N THR A 362 -15.96 19.22 35.36
CA THR A 362 -17.27 19.41 34.71
C THR A 362 -17.37 18.46 33.51
N GLU A 363 -18.51 17.79 33.39
CA GLU A 363 -18.83 16.83 32.33
C GLU A 363 -18.61 17.40 30.93
N PRO A 364 -18.00 16.65 29.99
CA PRO A 364 -17.94 17.07 28.60
C PRO A 364 -19.27 16.75 27.92
N GLY A 365 -20.07 17.80 27.71
CA GLY A 365 -21.20 17.81 26.80
C GLY A 365 -20.77 17.46 25.38
N GLY A 366 -21.65 16.75 24.67
CA GLY A 366 -21.41 16.22 23.33
C GLY A 366 -20.87 17.25 22.35
N MET A 367 -19.76 16.91 21.69
CA MET A 367 -19.20 17.70 20.60
C MET A 367 -19.48 17.03 19.25
N ARG A 368 -20.03 17.85 18.36
CA ARG A 368 -20.18 17.64 16.93
C ARG A 368 -18.80 17.51 16.28
N GLY A 369 -18.66 16.57 15.35
CA GLY A 369 -17.46 16.44 14.51
C GLY A 369 -17.24 17.69 13.63
N PRO A 370 -15.99 17.99 13.26
CA PRO A 370 -15.66 19.20 12.51
C PRO A 370 -16.10 19.07 11.05
N SER A 371 -16.71 20.16 10.59
CA SER A 371 -17.05 20.54 9.21
C SER A 371 -15.83 20.78 8.33
#